data_AF-A0A3N1MAQ6-F1
#
_entry.id   AF-A0A3N1MAQ6-F1
#
_cell.length_a   1.000
_cell.length_b   1.000
_cell.length_c   1.000
_cell.angle_alpha   90.00
_cell.angle_beta   90.00
_cell.angle_gamma   90.00
#
_symmetry.space_group_name_H-M   'P 1'
#
loop_
_entity.id
_entity.type
_entity.pdbx_description
1 polymer ?
#
loop_
_entity_poly.entity_id
_entity_poly.type
_entity_poly.pdbx_seq_one_letter_code
_entity_poly.pdbx_strand_id
1 'polypeptide(L)'
;MGRAYSLDLRSRVVALIESGVSRHKAAAHFAVSVATAIRWAQRKRDTGGVAPKATGGRRALSLSPHRAWILGRIDEKSDLTVRGLVSELRERGVAASYGAVQRFVRSEGLRFKKKPACKRAGTA
;
A
#
# COMPACT_ATOMS: atom_id res chain seq x y z
N MET A 1 -16.88 4.70 -3.16
CA MET A 1 -16.18 4.19 -1.95
C MET A 1 -16.32 5.21 -0.83
N GLY A 2 -16.76 4.78 0.35
CA GLY A 2 -17.02 5.67 1.49
C GLY A 2 -15.73 6.12 2.18
N ARG A 3 -15.53 7.43 2.28
CA ARG A 3 -14.43 8.02 3.05
C ARG A 3 -14.70 7.82 4.54
N ALA A 4 -13.66 7.52 5.32
CA ALA A 4 -13.81 7.45 6.77
C ALA A 4 -14.14 8.85 7.34
N TYR A 5 -14.98 8.88 8.38
CA TYR A 5 -15.19 10.08 9.20
C TYR A 5 -13.87 10.60 9.77
N SER A 6 -13.80 11.92 10.00
CA SER A 6 -12.64 12.61 10.54
C SER A 6 -12.19 12.03 11.89
N LEU A 7 -10.89 12.13 12.19
CA LEU A 7 -10.34 11.66 13.46
C LEU A 7 -10.97 12.41 14.64
N ASP A 8 -11.11 13.73 14.52
CA ASP A 8 -11.70 14.60 15.54
C ASP A 8 -13.11 14.14 15.94
N LEU A 9 -14.01 13.89 14.96
CA LEU A 9 -15.36 13.44 15.24
C LEU A 9 -15.36 12.11 16.01
N ARG A 10 -14.47 11.18 15.63
CA ARG A 10 -14.33 9.88 16.31
C ARG A 10 -13.86 10.05 17.73
N SER A 11 -12.86 10.92 17.95
CA SER A 11 -12.32 11.22 19.27
C SER A 11 -13.38 11.82 20.19
N ARG A 12 -14.17 12.80 19.71
CA ARG A 12 -15.22 13.45 20.52
C ARG A 12 -16.35 12.50 20.89
N VAL A 13 -16.81 11.67 19.95
CA VAL A 13 -17.84 10.65 20.24
C VAL A 13 -17.35 9.66 21.27
N VAL A 14 -16.11 9.19 21.15
CA VAL A 14 -15.54 8.23 22.12
C VAL A 14 -15.32 8.88 23.49
N ALA A 15 -14.79 10.10 23.54
CA ALA A 15 -14.61 10.83 24.79
C ALA A 15 -15.94 11.03 25.54
N LEU A 16 -17.03 11.35 24.82
CA LEU A 16 -18.35 11.48 25.42
C LEU A 16 -18.89 10.14 25.96
N ILE A 17 -18.57 9.02 25.30
CA ILE A 17 -18.93 7.68 25.79
C ILE A 17 -18.10 7.32 27.02
N GLU A 18 -16.82 7.66 27.04
CA GLU A 18 -15.92 7.44 28.18
C GLU A 18 -16.30 8.31 29.40
N SER A 19 -16.91 9.49 29.18
CA SER A 19 -17.49 10.32 30.24
C SER A 19 -18.82 9.79 30.80
N GLY A 20 -19.23 8.57 30.44
CA GLY A 20 -20.40 7.88 30.99
C GLY A 20 -21.70 8.04 30.18
N VAL A 21 -21.69 8.74 29.04
CA VAL A 21 -22.88 8.87 28.19
C VAL A 21 -23.14 7.57 27.42
N SER A 22 -24.40 7.17 27.32
CA SER A 22 -24.76 5.98 26.56
C SER A 22 -24.42 6.14 25.07
N ARG A 23 -24.05 5.02 24.42
CA ARG A 23 -23.68 4.99 22.99
C ARG A 23 -24.79 5.54 22.08
N HIS A 24 -26.05 5.35 22.46
CA HIS A 24 -27.21 5.90 21.75
C HIS A 24 -27.31 7.42 21.88
N LYS A 25 -27.14 7.95 23.10
CA LYS A 25 -27.16 9.41 23.33
C LYS A 25 -25.99 10.11 22.64
N ALA A 26 -24.79 9.53 22.70
CA ALA A 26 -23.63 10.06 22.00
C ALA A 26 -23.83 10.07 20.47
N ALA A 27 -24.42 9.00 19.92
CA ALA A 27 -24.74 8.94 18.49
C ALA A 27 -25.73 10.03 18.05
N ALA A 28 -26.79 10.24 18.83
CA ALA A 28 -27.76 11.31 18.60
C ALA A 28 -27.11 12.70 18.69
N HIS A 29 -26.28 12.95 19.71
CA HIS A 29 -25.60 14.23 19.92
C HIS A 29 -24.71 14.63 18.73
N PHE A 30 -24.02 13.67 18.13
CA PHE A 30 -23.09 13.91 17.02
C PHE A 30 -23.68 13.59 15.64
N ALA A 31 -25.00 13.35 15.55
CA ALA A 31 -25.70 12.98 14.32
C ALA A 31 -25.04 11.82 13.54
N VAL A 32 -24.52 10.83 14.25
CA VAL A 32 -23.95 9.60 13.65
C VAL A 32 -24.85 8.41 13.93
N SER A 33 -24.76 7.38 13.10
CA SER A 33 -25.49 6.13 13.39
C SER A 33 -24.99 5.47 14.67
N VAL A 34 -25.92 4.90 15.45
CA VAL A 34 -25.61 4.17 16.70
C VAL A 34 -24.58 3.07 16.46
N ALA A 35 -24.71 2.32 15.36
CA ALA A 35 -23.74 1.28 14.98
C ALA A 35 -22.31 1.84 14.80
N THR A 36 -22.17 3.07 14.30
CA THR A 36 -20.87 3.72 14.13
C THR A 36 -20.24 4.09 15.48
N ALA A 37 -21.03 4.68 16.39
CA ALA A 37 -20.59 4.99 17.74
C ALA A 37 -20.17 3.72 18.52
N ILE A 38 -20.93 2.62 18.38
CA ILE A 38 -20.59 1.30 18.96
C ILE A 38 -19.24 0.82 18.41
N ARG A 39 -19.04 0.83 17.09
CA ARG A 39 -17.78 0.39 16.46
C ARG A 39 -16.58 1.22 16.92
N TRP A 40 -16.75 2.52 17.12
CA TRP A 40 -15.67 3.39 17.60
C TRP A 40 -15.31 3.11 19.06
N ALA A 41 -16.31 2.92 19.93
CA ALA A 41 -16.09 2.53 21.31
C ALA A 41 -15.48 1.13 21.46
N GLN A 42 -15.87 0.17 20.60
CA GLN A 42 -15.22 -1.15 20.53
C GLN A 42 -13.75 -1.01 20.17
N ARG A 43 -13.44 -0.28 19.09
CA ARG A 43 -12.06 -0.09 18.66
C ARG A 43 -11.18 0.55 19.74
N LYS A 44 -11.70 1.56 20.46
CA LYS A 44 -10.99 2.19 21.56
C LYS A 44 -10.62 1.18 22.64
N ARG A 45 -11.52 0.24 22.97
CA ARG A 45 -11.25 -0.84 23.91
C ARG A 45 -10.24 -1.86 23.38
N ASP A 46 -10.36 -2.24 22.11
CA ASP A 46 -9.52 -3.30 21.52
C ASP A 46 -8.08 -2.84 21.22
N THR A 47 -7.90 -1.59 20.78
CA THR A 47 -6.62 -1.07 20.27
C THR A 47 -6.13 0.19 21.00
N GLY A 48 -6.89 0.76 21.93
CA GLY A 48 -6.56 2.02 22.60
C GLY A 48 -6.74 3.29 21.75
N GLY A 49 -6.97 3.14 20.45
CA GLY A 49 -7.06 4.24 19.48
C GLY A 49 -8.41 4.35 18.76
N VAL A 50 -8.69 5.55 18.23
CA VAL A 50 -9.94 5.87 17.52
C VAL A 50 -9.77 6.10 16.01
N ALA A 51 -8.50 6.14 15.55
CA ALA A 51 -8.15 6.30 14.15
C ALA A 51 -8.82 5.22 13.28
N PRO A 52 -9.21 5.50 12.03
CA PRO A 52 -9.74 4.48 11.12
C PRO A 52 -8.69 3.40 10.79
N LYS A 53 -9.11 2.25 10.23
CA LYS A 53 -8.14 1.26 9.73
C LYS A 53 -7.59 1.83 8.42
N ALA A 54 -6.32 1.56 8.12
CA ALA A 54 -5.77 1.87 6.81
C ALA A 54 -6.70 1.28 5.74
N THR A 55 -7.37 2.15 4.99
CA THR A 55 -8.36 1.77 4.00
C THR A 55 -7.67 1.76 2.65
N GLY A 56 -7.44 0.57 2.12
CA GLY A 56 -6.62 0.43 0.94
C GLY A 56 -5.13 0.53 1.27
N GLY A 57 -4.37 -0.39 0.69
CA GLY A 57 -2.93 -0.44 0.76
C GLY A 57 -2.46 -1.30 -0.39
N ARG A 58 -1.32 -0.94 -0.98
CA ARG A 58 -0.67 -1.82 -1.95
C ARG A 58 -0.15 -3.03 -1.18
N ARG A 59 -0.69 -4.22 -1.45
CA ARG A 59 -0.13 -5.48 -0.91
C ARG A 59 1.38 -5.47 -1.14
N ALA A 60 2.14 -5.81 -0.09
CA ALA A 60 3.60 -5.89 -0.18
C ALA A 60 3.98 -6.71 -1.42
N LEU A 61 4.99 -6.24 -2.16
CA LEU A 61 5.45 -6.95 -3.35
C LEU A 61 5.91 -8.34 -2.91
N SER A 62 5.41 -9.39 -3.56
CA SER A 62 5.76 -10.79 -3.23
C SER A 62 7.27 -11.04 -3.28
N LEU A 63 8.01 -10.20 -4.00
CA LEU A 63 9.45 -10.26 -4.19
C LEU A 63 10.25 -9.49 -3.13
N SER A 64 9.61 -8.87 -2.13
CA SER A 64 10.31 -8.12 -1.08
C SER A 64 11.39 -8.94 -0.35
N PRO A 65 11.16 -10.24 0.00
CA PRO A 65 12.20 -11.07 0.63
C PRO A 65 13.41 -11.34 -0.28
N HIS A 66 13.22 -11.33 -1.60
CA HIS A 66 14.27 -11.57 -2.59
C HIS A 66 14.87 -10.28 -3.16
N ARG A 67 14.56 -9.12 -2.56
CA ARG A 67 14.97 -7.80 -3.04
C ARG A 67 16.47 -7.69 -3.23
N ALA A 68 17.25 -8.06 -2.22
CA ALA A 68 18.71 -7.93 -2.24
C ALA A 68 19.33 -8.73 -3.41
N TRP A 69 18.82 -9.93 -3.65
CA TRP A 69 19.30 -10.76 -4.75
C TRP A 69 18.91 -10.20 -6.12
N ILE A 70 17.66 -9.74 -6.29
CA ILE A 70 17.20 -9.18 -7.57
C ILE A 70 18.04 -7.95 -7.92
N LEU A 71 18.32 -7.08 -6.94
CA LEU A 71 19.16 -5.89 -7.16
C LEU A 71 20.60 -6.26 -7.51
N GLY A 72 21.21 -7.22 -6.80
CA GLY A 72 22.54 -7.71 -7.12
C GLY A 72 22.64 -8.30 -8.53
N ARG A 73 21.62 -9.04 -8.99
CA ARG A 73 21.59 -9.59 -10.35
C ARG A 73 21.43 -8.52 -11.43
N ILE A 74 20.65 -7.49 -11.17
CA ILE A 74 20.48 -6.37 -12.10
C ILE A 74 21.78 -5.55 -12.19
N ASP A 75 22.50 -5.40 -11.08
CA ASP A 75 23.80 -4.72 -11.05
C ASP A 75 24.88 -5.51 -11.80
N GLU A 76 24.93 -6.83 -11.59
CA GLU A 76 25.87 -7.72 -12.28
C GLU A 76 25.60 -7.80 -13.79
N LYS A 77 24.32 -7.78 -14.20
CA LYS A 77 23.91 -7.83 -15.61
C LYS A 77 22.82 -6.80 -15.89
N SER A 78 23.23 -5.60 -16.26
CA SER A 78 22.32 -4.49 -16.58
C SER A 78 21.42 -4.73 -17.81
N ASP A 79 21.80 -5.66 -18.69
CA ASP A 79 21.06 -6.00 -19.91
C ASP A 79 20.00 -7.10 -19.70
N LEU A 80 19.82 -7.58 -18.47
CA LEU A 80 18.88 -8.66 -18.19
C LEU A 80 17.44 -8.21 -18.43
N THR A 81 16.72 -8.92 -19.30
CA THR A 81 15.31 -8.65 -19.54
C THR A 81 14.46 -9.09 -18.35
N VAL A 82 13.31 -8.44 -18.16
CA VAL A 82 12.32 -8.82 -17.13
C VAL A 82 11.89 -10.29 -17.27
N ARG A 83 11.83 -10.83 -18.50
CA ARG A 83 11.53 -12.25 -18.74
C ARG A 83 12.66 -13.17 -18.29
N GLY A 84 13.92 -12.78 -18.55
CA GLY A 84 15.10 -13.49 -18.03
C GLY A 84 15.08 -13.56 -16.50
N LEU A 85 14.76 -12.45 -15.84
CA LEU A 85 14.67 -12.41 -14.38
C LEU A 85 13.54 -13.30 -13.83
N VAL A 86 12.42 -13.44 -14.55
CA VAL A 86 11.35 -14.39 -14.20
C VAL A 86 11.85 -15.83 -14.30
N SER A 87 12.62 -16.18 -15.33
CA SER A 87 13.18 -17.53 -15.48
C SER A 87 14.17 -17.85 -14.35
N GLU A 88 15.11 -16.96 -14.05
CA GLU A 88 16.07 -17.18 -12.94
C GLU A 88 15.36 -17.27 -11.58
N LEU A 89 14.30 -16.48 -11.37
CA LEU A 89 13.49 -16.58 -10.15
C LEU A 89 12.78 -17.94 -10.05
N ARG A 90 12.28 -18.48 -11.16
CA ARG A 90 11.65 -19.80 -11.20
C ARG A 90 12.63 -20.93 -10.91
N GLU A 91 13.85 -20.86 -11.46
CA GLU A 91 14.92 -21.83 -11.17
C GLU A 91 15.27 -21.86 -9.68
N ARG A 92 15.16 -20.72 -9.00
CA ARG A 92 15.36 -20.60 -7.54
C ARG A 92 14.13 -20.98 -6.71
N GLY A 93 13.07 -21.50 -7.34
CA GLY A 93 11.82 -21.90 -6.67
C GLY A 93 10.88 -20.74 -6.32
N VAL A 94 11.16 -19.52 -6.80
CA VAL A 94 10.32 -18.35 -6.57
C VAL A 94 9.33 -18.19 -7.73
N ALA A 95 8.07 -18.52 -7.48
CA ALA A 95 6.98 -18.32 -8.44
C ALA A 95 6.68 -16.82 -8.64
N ALA A 96 7.44 -16.19 -9.53
CA ALA A 96 7.25 -14.79 -9.92
C ALA A 96 6.52 -14.69 -11.26
N SER A 97 5.48 -13.86 -11.33
CA SER A 97 4.87 -13.49 -12.62
C SER A 97 5.64 -12.32 -13.24
N TYR A 98 5.56 -12.18 -14.56
CA TYR A 98 6.13 -11.03 -15.28
C TYR A 98 5.67 -9.69 -14.69
N GLY A 99 4.37 -9.57 -14.39
CA GLY A 99 3.80 -8.35 -13.80
C GLY A 99 4.33 -8.07 -12.38
N ALA A 100 4.58 -9.11 -11.58
CA ALA A 100 5.17 -8.94 -10.24
C ALA A 100 6.61 -8.41 -10.32
N VAL A 101 7.42 -8.98 -11.21
CA VAL A 101 8.80 -8.52 -11.45
C VAL A 101 8.80 -7.11 -12.03
N GLN A 102 7.97 -6.82 -13.03
CA GLN A 102 7.90 -5.49 -13.64
C GLN A 102 7.47 -4.42 -12.60
N ARG A 103 6.52 -4.75 -11.72
CA ARG A 103 6.08 -3.85 -10.65
C ARG A 103 7.18 -3.61 -9.63
N PHE A 104 7.97 -4.63 -9.32
CA PHE A 104 9.13 -4.56 -8.44
C PHE A 104 10.25 -3.68 -9.03
N VAL A 105 10.65 -3.93 -10.28
CA VAL A 105 11.67 -3.12 -10.97
C VAL A 105 11.23 -1.65 -11.05
N ARG A 106 9.95 -1.39 -11.31
CA ARG A 106 9.39 -0.02 -11.31
C ARG A 106 9.35 0.63 -9.93
N SER A 107 9.11 -0.11 -8.86
CA SER A 107 9.13 0.46 -7.50
C SER A 107 10.53 0.80 -7.03
N GLU A 108 11.55 0.07 -7.50
CA GLU A 108 12.96 0.34 -7.21
C GLU A 108 13.53 1.50 -8.04
N GLY A 109 12.71 2.17 -8.86
CA GLY A 109 13.14 3.32 -9.68
C GLY A 109 14.03 2.94 -10.87
N LEU A 110 14.27 1.66 -11.10
CA LEU A 110 15.09 1.14 -12.20
C LEU A 110 14.36 1.33 -13.52
N ARG A 111 14.68 2.44 -14.21
CA ARG A 111 14.17 2.74 -15.53
C ARG A 111 15.32 2.74 -16.53
N PHE A 112 15.19 1.90 -17.55
CA PHE A 112 16.11 1.95 -18.68
C PHE A 112 15.92 3.27 -19.45
N LYS A 113 16.94 4.13 -19.45
CA LYS A 113 16.95 5.36 -20.24
C LYS A 113 17.12 4.98 -21.71
N LYS A 114 16.07 5.16 -22.53
CA LYS A 114 16.20 5.03 -23.98
C LYS A 114 17.12 6.13 -24.51
N LYS A 115 18.25 5.75 -25.10
CA LYS A 115 19.03 6.64 -25.96
C LYS A 115 18.52 6.44 -27.40
N PRO A 116 18.10 7.50 -28.11
CA PRO A 116 17.69 7.34 -29.50
C PRO A 116 18.88 6.84 -30.31
N ALA A 117 18.71 5.70 -31.00
CA ALA A 117 19.76 5.11 -31.83
C ALA A 117 19.99 5.90 -33.13
N CYS A 118 19.05 6.78 -33.51
CA CYS A 118 19.13 7.58 -34.73
C CYS A 118 19.58 9.02 -34.41
N LYS A 119 20.73 9.44 -34.97
CA LYS A 119 20.93 10.87 -35.26
C LYS A 119 19.96 11.22 -36.39
N ARG A 120 19.21 12.32 -36.26
CA ARG A 120 18.38 12.83 -37.37
C ARG A 120 19.25 12.91 -38.62
N ALA A 121 18.76 12.39 -39.75
CA ALA A 121 19.37 12.69 -41.03
C ALA A 121 19.39 14.21 -41.18
N GLY A 122 20.59 14.79 -41.24
CA GLY A 122 20.75 16.22 -41.48
C GLY A 122 20.15 16.54 -42.85
N THR A 123 19.33 17.58 -42.91
CA THR A 123 18.86 18.15 -44.17
C THR A 123 20.07 18.64 -44.97
N ALA A 124 20.17 18.20 -46.22
CA ALA A 124 21.18 18.62 -47.19
C ALA A 124 20.97 20.07 -47.62
#